data_AF-A0A8B3B635-F1
#
_entry.id   AF-A0A8B3B635-F1
#
_cell.length_a   1.000
_cell.length_b   1.000
_cell.length_c   1.000
_cell.angle_alpha   90.00
_cell.angle_beta   90.00
_cell.angle_gamma   90.00
#
_symmetry.space_group_name_H-M   'P 1'
#
loop_
_entity.id
_entity.type
_entity.pdbx_description
1 polymer ?
#
loop_
_entity_poly.entity_id
_entity_poly.type
_entity_poly.pdbx_seq_one_letter_code
_entity_poly.pdbx_strand_id
1 'polypeptide(L)'
;MEKRRHEYNQGKKDAVLPFQHAVPAALTLTNTDYQMKTTRIMNKIIIYLSAVLLLCSCGSARHYAAFQYDNGDDYVSEGLYRIVDRKGRIGYADETGKTVIRPRFAFGYPFEGGKAKVTDSGERKEVAGSGSEHWYWESDDWYYIDKQGNRCENQDTDKDKTHP
;
A
#
# COMPACT_ATOMS: atom_id res chain seq x y z
N MET A 1 -103.89 -53.31 -21.35
CA MET A 1 -103.31 -54.46 -20.62
C MET A 1 -101.83 -54.51 -21.02
N GLU A 2 -100.95 -53.88 -20.24
CA GLU A 2 -100.13 -54.53 -19.20
C GLU A 2 -98.97 -55.34 -19.85
N LYS A 3 -97.67 -55.14 -19.57
CA LYS A 3 -97.00 -55.28 -18.27
C LYS A 3 -95.50 -54.88 -18.38
N ARG A 4 -95.01 -54.19 -17.34
CA ARG A 4 -93.66 -54.16 -16.70
C ARG A 4 -92.40 -54.63 -17.45
N ARG A 5 -91.30 -53.88 -17.29
CA ARG A 5 -90.10 -54.28 -16.51
C ARG A 5 -89.16 -53.11 -16.18
N HIS A 6 -88.48 -53.30 -15.04
CA HIS A 6 -87.53 -52.44 -14.34
C HIS A 6 -86.30 -52.06 -15.16
N GLU A 7 -85.72 -50.88 -14.89
CA GLU A 7 -84.28 -50.68 -15.04
C GLU A 7 -83.69 -49.83 -13.89
N TYR A 8 -82.52 -50.30 -13.47
CA TYR A 8 -81.72 -49.99 -12.31
C TYR A 8 -80.71 -48.93 -12.70
N ASN A 9 -80.71 -47.74 -12.07
CA ASN A 9 -79.72 -46.71 -12.38
C ASN A 9 -78.60 -46.71 -11.33
N GLN A 10 -77.47 -47.25 -11.77
CA GLN A 10 -76.23 -47.42 -11.04
C GLN A 10 -75.53 -46.07 -10.92
N GLY A 11 -75.28 -45.62 -9.69
CA GLY A 11 -74.62 -44.33 -9.41
C GLY A 11 -73.20 -44.28 -9.96
N LYS A 12 -73.00 -43.41 -10.96
CA LYS A 12 -71.70 -43.03 -11.52
C LYS A 12 -70.96 -42.16 -10.49
N LYS A 13 -69.88 -42.67 -9.90
CA LYS A 13 -68.94 -41.88 -9.10
C LYS A 13 -67.95 -41.24 -10.08
N ASP A 14 -68.14 -39.97 -10.37
CA ASP A 14 -67.23 -39.21 -11.23
C ASP A 14 -65.86 -39.07 -10.54
N ALA A 15 -64.82 -39.58 -11.20
CA ALA A 15 -63.44 -39.40 -10.78
C ALA A 15 -63.02 -37.95 -11.06
N VAL A 16 -62.72 -37.20 -10.00
CA VAL A 16 -62.11 -35.86 -10.11
C VAL A 16 -60.63 -36.07 -10.47
N LEU A 17 -60.25 -35.73 -11.70
CA LEU A 17 -58.84 -35.69 -12.11
C LEU A 17 -58.15 -34.48 -11.45
N PRO A 18 -56.88 -34.61 -10.99
CA PRO A 18 -56.15 -33.48 -10.42
C PRO A 18 -55.86 -32.45 -11.51
N PHE A 19 -56.29 -31.20 -11.29
CA PHE A 19 -55.91 -30.06 -12.11
C PHE A 19 -54.39 -29.85 -12.00
N GLN A 20 -53.63 -30.37 -12.98
CA GLN A 20 -52.26 -29.93 -13.19
C GLN A 20 -52.31 -28.52 -13.77
N HIS A 21 -52.11 -27.51 -12.92
CA HIS A 21 -51.92 -26.14 -13.38
C HIS A 21 -50.57 -26.04 -14.11
N ALA A 22 -50.59 -26.16 -15.44
CA ALA A 22 -49.42 -25.85 -16.25
C ALA A 22 -49.07 -24.37 -16.08
N VAL A 23 -47.91 -24.09 -15.49
CA VAL A 23 -47.38 -22.73 -15.43
C VAL A 23 -47.09 -22.27 -16.87
N PRO A 24 -47.62 -21.12 -17.32
CA PRO A 24 -47.48 -20.69 -18.71
C PRO A 24 -46.01 -20.43 -19.06
N ALA A 25 -45.58 -20.95 -20.21
CA ALA A 25 -44.22 -20.82 -20.73
C ALA A 25 -43.70 -19.37 -20.82
N ALA A 26 -44.60 -18.39 -20.93
CA ALA A 26 -44.24 -16.97 -20.88
C ALA A 26 -43.64 -16.56 -19.52
N LEU A 27 -44.16 -17.08 -18.40
CA LEU A 27 -43.65 -16.77 -17.06
C LEU A 27 -42.28 -17.44 -16.81
N THR A 28 -42.03 -18.61 -17.39
CA THR A 28 -40.73 -19.28 -17.25
C THR A 28 -39.65 -18.56 -18.06
N LEU A 29 -39.97 -18.13 -19.29
CA LEU A 29 -39.06 -17.37 -20.15
C LEU A 29 -38.68 -16.02 -19.54
N THR A 30 -39.64 -15.26 -18.99
CA THR A 30 -39.35 -13.97 -18.33
C THR A 30 -38.50 -14.13 -17.08
N ASN A 31 -38.67 -15.24 -16.34
CA ASN A 31 -37.85 -15.53 -15.17
C ASN A 31 -36.41 -15.85 -15.59
N THR A 32 -36.18 -16.67 -16.62
CA THR A 32 -34.82 -16.95 -17.12
C THR A 32 -34.15 -15.69 -17.68
N ASP A 33 -34.85 -14.85 -18.42
CA ASP A 33 -34.30 -13.59 -18.94
C ASP A 33 -33.95 -12.61 -17.81
N TYR A 34 -34.80 -12.54 -16.78
CA TYR A 34 -34.53 -11.77 -15.58
C TYR A 34 -33.32 -12.30 -14.80
N GLN A 35 -33.23 -13.62 -14.59
CA GLN A 35 -32.08 -14.24 -13.93
C GLN A 35 -30.79 -14.02 -14.75
N MET A 36 -30.83 -14.18 -16.08
CA MET A 36 -29.68 -13.93 -16.95
C MET A 36 -29.21 -12.47 -16.94
N LYS A 37 -30.15 -11.51 -16.95
CA LYS A 37 -29.83 -10.08 -16.88
C LYS A 37 -29.22 -9.70 -15.52
N THR A 38 -29.76 -10.26 -14.44
CA THR A 38 -29.25 -10.05 -13.08
C THR A 38 -27.84 -10.60 -12.93
N THR A 39 -27.57 -11.81 -13.40
CA THR A 39 -26.21 -12.40 -13.40
C THR A 39 -25.23 -11.60 -14.26
N ARG A 40 -25.66 -11.10 -15.43
CA ARG A 40 -24.83 -10.20 -16.26
C ARG A 40 -24.50 -8.89 -15.56
N ILE A 41 -25.44 -8.31 -14.80
CA ILE A 41 -25.22 -7.07 -14.04
C ILE A 41 -24.30 -7.33 -12.84
N MET A 42 -24.54 -8.41 -12.08
CA MET A 42 -23.69 -8.80 -10.95
C MET A 42 -22.26 -9.10 -11.39
N ASN A 43 -22.06 -9.80 -12.51
CA ASN A 43 -20.72 -10.04 -13.06
C ASN A 43 -20.00 -8.74 -13.43
N LYS A 44 -20.70 -7.76 -14.01
CA LYS A 44 -20.10 -6.45 -14.29
C LYS A 44 -19.67 -5.74 -13.01
N ILE A 45 -20.50 -5.76 -11.97
CA ILE A 45 -20.17 -5.17 -10.67
C ILE A 45 -18.94 -5.87 -10.06
N ILE A 46 -18.88 -7.20 -10.09
CA ILE A 46 -17.73 -7.97 -9.60
C ILE A 46 -16.46 -7.60 -10.39
N ILE A 47 -16.55 -7.46 -11.71
CA ILE A 47 -15.42 -7.05 -12.57
C ILE A 47 -14.97 -5.61 -12.25
N TYR A 48 -15.90 -4.68 -12.02
CA TYR A 48 -15.55 -3.31 -11.63
C TYR A 48 -14.90 -3.26 -10.24
N LEU A 49 -15.43 -4.01 -9.27
CA LEU A 49 -14.87 -4.08 -7.91
C LEU A 49 -13.48 -4.73 -7.91
N SER A 50 -13.27 -5.80 -8.70
CA SER A 50 -11.96 -6.43 -8.82
C SER A 50 -10.94 -5.53 -9.54
N ALA A 51 -11.35 -4.79 -10.57
CA ALA A 51 -10.51 -3.80 -11.24
C ALA A 51 -10.09 -2.66 -10.30
N VAL A 52 -11.00 -2.17 -9.45
CA VAL A 52 -10.70 -1.15 -8.43
C VAL A 52 -9.71 -1.67 -7.38
N LEU A 53 -9.86 -2.93 -6.93
CA LEU A 53 -8.94 -3.55 -5.97
C LEU A 53 -7.53 -3.76 -6.55
N LEU A 54 -7.42 -4.09 -7.84
CA LEU A 54 -6.14 -4.26 -8.54
C LEU A 54 -5.36 -2.94 -8.69
N LEU A 55 -6.05 -1.79 -8.70
CA LEU A 55 -5.40 -0.47 -8.77
C LEU A 55 -4.74 -0.04 -7.45
N CYS A 56 -5.00 -0.73 -6.33
CA CYS A 56 -4.43 -0.40 -5.03
C CYS A 56 -3.13 -1.15 -4.69
N SER A 57 -2.66 -2.06 -5.54
CA SER A 57 -1.48 -2.89 -5.24
C SER A 57 -0.26 -2.50 -6.07
N CYS A 58 0.44 -1.45 -5.64
CA CYS A 58 1.89 -1.38 -5.82
C CYS A 58 2.52 -0.48 -4.75
N GLY A 59 2.30 -0.82 -3.48
CA GLY A 59 3.03 -0.26 -2.36
C GLY A 59 4.21 -1.16 -2.01
N SER A 60 5.20 -1.32 -2.90
CA SER A 60 6.46 -1.95 -2.49
C SER A 60 7.12 -1.07 -1.44
N ALA A 61 7.02 -1.47 -0.17
CA ALA A 61 7.73 -0.83 0.92
C ALA A 61 9.23 -0.93 0.62
N ARG A 62 9.86 0.20 0.28
CA ARG A 62 11.32 0.26 0.19
C ARG A 62 11.87 0.04 1.58
N HIS A 63 12.54 -1.08 1.78
CA HIS A 63 13.34 -1.32 2.97
C HIS A 63 14.62 -0.51 2.87
N TYR A 64 14.85 0.33 3.87
CA TYR A 64 16.12 1.02 4.12
C TYR A 64 16.74 0.40 5.37
N ALA A 65 18.05 0.23 5.38
CA ALA A 65 18.77 -0.22 6.56
C ALA A 65 19.06 0.98 7.47
N ALA A 66 19.18 0.79 8.77
CA ALA A 66 19.79 1.79 9.63
C ALA A 66 21.25 2.02 9.19
N PHE A 67 21.69 3.27 9.19
CA PHE A 67 23.10 3.59 9.02
C PHE A 67 23.89 2.91 10.14
N GLN A 68 25.05 2.33 9.85
CA GLN A 68 25.90 1.71 10.87
C GLN A 68 26.90 2.74 11.38
N TYR A 69 26.95 2.95 12.69
CA TYR A 69 27.90 3.84 13.34
C TYR A 69 28.57 3.10 14.49
N ASP A 70 29.90 3.17 14.54
CA ASP A 70 30.74 2.38 15.44
C ASP A 70 30.45 0.86 15.30
N ASN A 71 29.82 0.24 16.30
CA ASN A 71 29.57 -1.20 16.37
C ASN A 71 28.09 -1.59 16.23
N GLY A 72 27.24 -0.70 15.72
CA GLY A 72 25.82 -1.01 15.54
C GLY A 72 25.03 0.06 14.78
N ASP A 73 23.71 -0.01 14.93
CA ASP A 73 22.79 0.95 14.32
C ASP A 73 23.04 2.37 14.86
N ASP A 74 22.88 3.35 13.97
CA ASP A 74 22.95 4.78 14.29
C ASP A 74 21.97 5.14 15.39
N TYR A 75 22.40 6.02 16.30
CA TYR A 75 21.55 6.46 17.39
C TYR A 75 20.47 7.42 16.89
N VAL A 76 19.36 7.47 17.62
CA VAL A 76 18.32 8.47 17.39
C VAL A 76 18.80 9.81 17.95
N SER A 77 18.82 10.84 17.11
CA SER A 77 19.07 12.22 17.51
C SER A 77 17.85 13.09 17.22
N GLU A 78 17.34 13.73 18.26
CA GLU A 78 16.14 14.55 18.23
C GLU A 78 14.92 13.90 17.53
N GLY A 79 14.74 12.60 17.73
CA GLY A 79 13.63 11.80 17.20
C GLY A 79 13.84 11.25 15.78
N LEU A 80 15.02 11.45 15.17
CA LEU A 80 15.36 10.89 13.85
C LEU A 80 16.71 10.15 13.88
N TYR A 81 16.83 9.07 13.12
CA TYR A 81 18.10 8.38 12.86
C TYR A 81 18.36 8.23 11.36
N ARG A 82 19.62 8.03 10.97
CA ARG A 82 19.99 7.91 9.55
C ARG A 82 19.66 6.52 9.01
N ILE A 83 19.12 6.50 7.80
CA ILE A 83 18.84 5.28 7.04
C ILE A 83 19.56 5.30 5.70
N VAL A 84 19.86 4.12 5.17
CA VAL A 84 20.68 3.92 3.98
C VAL A 84 19.92 3.11 2.93
N ASP A 85 19.99 3.55 1.68
CA ASP A 85 19.51 2.74 0.56
C ASP A 85 20.60 1.81 -0.01
N ARG A 86 20.22 0.95 -0.95
CA ARG A 86 21.16 0.00 -1.59
C ARG A 86 22.32 0.67 -2.35
N LYS A 87 22.24 1.98 -2.60
CA LYS A 87 23.30 2.76 -3.24
C LYS A 87 24.17 3.51 -2.23
N GLY A 88 23.95 3.31 -0.93
CA GLY A 88 24.70 3.99 0.13
C GLY A 88 24.21 5.41 0.42
N ARG A 89 23.09 5.85 -0.16
CA ARG A 89 22.60 7.22 0.07
C ARG A 89 21.93 7.35 1.43
N ILE A 90 22.09 8.50 2.05
CA ILE A 90 21.55 8.81 3.37
C ILE A 90 20.16 9.44 3.26
N GLY A 91 19.27 8.97 4.12
CA GLY A 91 17.98 9.56 4.47
C GLY A 91 17.76 9.49 5.98
N TYR A 92 16.54 9.78 6.43
CA TYR A 92 16.19 9.83 7.85
C TYR A 92 14.83 9.18 8.13
N ALA A 93 14.76 8.44 9.22
CA ALA A 93 13.53 7.81 9.72
C ALA A 93 13.28 8.21 11.17
N ASP A 94 12.02 8.20 11.58
CA ASP A 94 11.64 8.35 12.98
C ASP A 94 11.84 7.04 13.76
N GLU A 95 11.71 7.11 15.09
CA GLU A 95 11.88 5.98 16.02
C GLU A 95 10.98 4.77 15.72
N THR A 96 9.89 4.95 14.98
CA THR A 96 9.00 3.85 14.58
C THR A 96 9.50 3.12 13.32
N GLY A 97 10.58 3.60 12.71
CA GLY A 97 11.10 3.14 11.43
C GLY A 97 10.41 3.75 10.21
N LYS A 98 9.51 4.72 10.42
CA LYS A 98 8.86 5.41 9.31
C LYS A 98 9.83 6.41 8.69
N THR A 99 10.05 6.26 7.39
CA THR A 99 10.87 7.21 6.62
C THR A 99 10.25 8.60 6.64
N VAL A 100 11.01 9.57 7.15
CA VAL A 100 10.66 11.00 7.14
C VAL A 100 11.30 11.67 5.94
N ILE A 101 12.59 11.42 5.70
CA ILE A 101 13.33 11.92 4.55
C ILE A 101 13.89 10.74 3.78
N ARG A 102 13.47 10.57 2.51
CA ARG A 102 13.95 9.46 1.67
C ARG A 102 15.46 9.59 1.41
N PRO A 103 16.19 8.46 1.38
CA PRO A 103 17.58 8.43 0.96
C PRO A 103 17.85 9.14 -0.36
N ARG A 104 18.67 10.19 -0.29
CA ARG A 104 19.07 10.99 -1.46
C ARG A 104 20.44 11.65 -1.33
N PHE A 105 20.90 11.90 -0.10
CA PHE A 105 22.16 12.58 0.16
C PHE A 105 23.33 11.61 -0.01
N ALA A 106 24.48 12.11 -0.45
CA ALA A 106 25.72 11.33 -0.45
C ALA A 106 26.17 11.05 0.99
N PHE A 107 26.04 12.06 1.87
CA PHE A 107 26.26 11.91 3.30
C PHE A 107 25.39 12.88 4.11
N GLY A 108 25.14 12.53 5.38
CA GLY A 108 24.45 13.38 6.33
C GLY A 108 24.84 13.08 7.77
N TYR A 109 24.92 14.13 8.57
CA TYR A 109 25.11 14.03 10.02
C TYR A 109 23.76 13.86 10.74
N PRO A 110 23.78 13.39 12.01
CA PRO A 110 22.60 13.41 12.87
C PRO A 110 22.00 14.82 13.02
N PHE A 111 20.73 14.90 13.41
CA PHE A 111 20.10 16.18 13.70
C PHE A 111 20.61 16.77 15.02
N GLU A 112 20.92 18.06 15.01
CA GLU A 112 21.27 18.86 16.18
C GLU A 112 20.76 20.29 15.98
N GLY A 113 20.11 20.85 17.00
CA GLY A 113 19.51 22.19 16.91
C GLY A 113 18.39 22.26 15.86
N GLY A 114 17.67 21.16 15.65
CA GLY A 114 16.61 21.07 14.64
C GLY A 114 17.09 21.00 13.18
N LYS A 115 18.40 20.90 12.94
CA LYS A 115 18.99 20.85 11.60
C LYS A 115 19.96 19.69 11.44
N ALA A 116 20.18 19.24 10.21
CA ALA A 116 21.25 18.29 9.87
C ALA A 116 22.13 18.86 8.77
N LYS A 117 23.45 18.70 8.89
CA LYS A 117 24.42 19.04 7.84
C LYS A 117 24.51 17.88 6.86
N VAL A 118 24.29 18.14 5.58
CA VAL A 118 24.22 17.13 4.51
C VAL A 118 24.96 17.61 3.27
N THR A 119 25.29 16.67 2.39
CA THR A 119 25.86 16.94 1.06
C THR A 119 25.30 15.96 0.02
N ASP A 120 25.21 16.44 -1.21
CA ASP A 120 24.82 15.63 -2.38
C ASP A 120 26.03 15.00 -3.09
N SER A 121 27.26 15.34 -2.69
CA SER A 121 28.51 14.91 -3.34
C SER A 121 29.65 14.69 -2.32
N GLY A 122 30.81 14.26 -2.81
CA GLY A 122 32.02 14.08 -1.99
C GLY A 122 32.44 12.63 -1.82
N GLU A 123 33.42 12.42 -0.96
CA GLU A 123 34.06 11.13 -0.78
C GLU A 123 34.44 10.85 0.68
N ARG A 124 34.48 9.56 1.03
CA ARG A 124 34.97 9.11 2.33
C ARG A 124 36.49 9.16 2.33
N LYS A 125 37.07 9.93 3.25
CA LYS A 125 38.52 10.02 3.48
C LYS A 125 38.89 9.33 4.77
N GLU A 126 40.00 8.59 4.76
CA GLU A 126 40.62 8.06 5.96
C GLU A 126 41.31 9.20 6.72
N VAL A 127 41.22 9.19 8.04
CA VAL A 127 42.03 10.06 8.91
C VAL A 127 43.47 9.53 8.88
N ALA A 128 44.40 10.34 8.41
CA ALA A 128 45.80 9.96 8.27
C ALA A 128 46.40 9.47 9.62
N GLY A 129 46.98 8.28 9.61
CA GLY A 129 47.55 7.66 10.82
C GLY A 129 46.56 6.87 11.68
N SER A 130 45.30 6.72 11.25
CA SER A 130 44.29 5.93 11.98
C SER A 130 44.33 4.43 11.70
N GLY A 131 45.12 3.96 10.73
CA GLY A 131 45.11 2.54 10.37
C GLY A 131 43.76 2.07 9.82
N SER A 132 43.06 2.94 9.10
CA SER A 132 41.72 2.72 8.53
C SER A 132 40.57 2.59 9.54
N GLU A 133 40.78 2.97 10.80
CA GLU A 133 39.75 2.96 11.85
C GLU A 133 38.83 4.19 11.79
N HIS A 134 39.38 5.34 11.40
CA HIS A 134 38.65 6.61 11.39
C HIS A 134 38.52 7.18 9.98
N TRP A 135 37.33 7.66 9.66
CA TRP A 135 37.03 8.28 8.39
C TRP A 135 36.15 9.52 8.58
N TYR A 136 36.25 10.45 7.64
CA TYR A 136 35.36 11.59 7.50
C TYR A 136 34.84 11.67 6.07
N TRP A 137 33.81 12.49 5.86
CA TRP A 137 33.33 12.78 4.52
C TRP A 137 33.87 14.13 4.08
N GLU A 138 34.58 14.17 2.96
CA GLU A 138 35.07 15.40 2.35
C GLU A 138 34.12 15.83 1.23
N SER A 139 33.66 17.08 1.27
CA SER A 139 32.80 17.68 0.26
C SER A 139 32.90 19.19 0.31
N ASP A 140 32.82 19.84 -0.86
CA ASP A 140 32.82 21.30 -0.99
C ASP A 140 31.40 21.90 -0.84
N ASP A 141 30.36 21.07 -0.91
CA ASP A 141 28.96 21.50 -1.09
C ASP A 141 28.06 21.13 0.11
N TRP A 142 28.52 21.40 1.33
CA TRP A 142 27.71 21.19 2.53
C TRP A 142 26.58 22.21 2.67
N TYR A 143 25.42 21.75 3.12
CA TYR A 143 24.31 22.61 3.51
C TYR A 143 23.48 22.00 4.65
N TYR A 144 22.62 22.81 5.25
CA TYR A 144 21.73 22.37 6.33
C TYR A 144 20.32 22.10 5.82
N ILE A 145 19.69 21.08 6.38
CA ILE A 145 18.26 20.79 6.19
C ILE A 145 17.51 20.80 7.52
N ASP A 146 16.22 21.13 7.47
CA ASP A 146 15.28 20.93 8.57
C ASP A 146 14.84 19.45 8.67
N LYS A 147 14.03 19.13 9.69
CA LYS A 147 13.50 17.76 9.92
C LYS A 147 12.54 17.25 8.84
N GLN A 148 12.11 18.12 7.92
CA GLN A 148 11.30 17.76 6.76
C GLN A 148 12.17 17.59 5.50
N GLY A 149 13.47 17.89 5.60
CA GLY A 149 14.43 17.80 4.49
C GLY A 149 14.49 19.05 3.62
N ASN A 150 13.87 20.15 4.02
CA ASN A 150 13.99 21.42 3.29
C ASN A 150 15.32 22.08 3.65
N ARG A 151 15.98 22.68 2.65
CA ARG A 151 17.23 23.43 2.87
C ARG A 151 16.92 24.62 3.77
N CYS A 152 17.69 24.78 4.85
CA CYS A 152 17.61 25.98 5.68
C CYS A 152 18.24 27.14 4.91
N GLU A 153 17.59 28.30 4.91
CA GLU A 153 18.21 29.53 4.41
C GLU A 153 19.34 29.95 5.34
N ASN A 154 20.45 30.39 4.75
CA ASN A 154 21.61 30.86 5.49
C ASN A 154 21.20 32.13 6.26
N GLN A 155 21.01 32.02 7.57
CA GLN A 155 21.26 33.13 8.47
C GLN A 155 22.64 32.88 9.09
N ASP A 156 23.53 33.81 8.75
CA ASP A 156 24.88 34.00 9.27
C ASP A 156 25.96 33.06 8.75
N THR A 157 26.56 33.58 7.67
CA THR A 157 27.95 33.46 7.28
C THR A 157 28.94 33.39 8.46
N ASP A 158 29.95 32.53 8.28
CA ASP A 158 31.33 32.80 8.72
C ASP A 158 31.65 32.62 10.21
N LYS A 159 31.55 31.39 10.77
CA LYS A 159 32.28 31.04 12.02
C LYS A 159 32.76 29.60 12.19
N ASP A 160 32.62 28.69 11.22
CA ASP A 160 33.05 27.30 11.44
C ASP A 160 33.80 26.71 10.23
N LYS A 161 34.83 27.43 9.79
CA LYS A 161 35.95 26.87 9.04
C LYS A 161 37.12 26.60 10.00
N THR A 162 36.87 25.78 11.01
CA THR A 162 37.85 25.20 11.93
C THR A 162 37.18 23.93 12.46
N HIS A 163 37.65 22.71 12.27
CA HIS A 163 39.01 22.22 12.09
C HIS A 163 38.93 20.74 11.60
N PRO A 164 40.07 20.02 11.44
CA PRO A 164 40.29 19.01 10.40
C PRO A 164 39.57 17.67 10.57
#